data_AF-A0A969G0C2-F1
#
_entry.id   AF-A0A969G0C2-F1
#
_cell.length_a   1.000
_cell.length_b   1.000
_cell.length_c   1.000
_cell.angle_alpha   90.00
_cell.angle_beta   90.00
_cell.angle_gamma   90.00
#
_symmetry.space_group_name_H-M   'P 1'
#
loop_
_entity.id
_entity.type
_entity.pdbx_description
1 polymer ?
#
loop_
_entity_poly.entity_id
_entity_poly.type
_entity_poly.pdbx_seq_one_letter_code
_entity_poly.pdbx_strand_id
1 'polypeptide(L)'
;MRHKLGYAKPAGLGSVQVQLTAIELVDYQARYRAGSGGIIRYARETCQGDTLTPYLAAQIEPYTSNATSVTLQDLRRIWQWPPVHTLRYPTQHNKQWFAENPTTPIRNTP
;
A
#
# COMPACT_ATOMS: atom_id res chain seq x y z
N MET A 1 5.39 6.33 -7.47
CA MET A 1 4.24 7.01 -6.82
C MET A 1 4.52 8.51 -6.84
N ARG A 2 3.53 9.36 -7.18
CA ARG A 2 3.69 10.83 -7.17
C ARG A 2 3.34 11.34 -5.77
N HIS A 3 4.32 11.91 -5.07
CA HIS A 3 4.14 12.43 -3.71
C HIS A 3 4.30 13.94 -3.68
N LYS A 4 3.78 14.57 -2.63
CA LYS A 4 4.05 15.98 -2.32
C LYS A 4 4.77 16.08 -0.97
N LEU A 5 5.97 16.62 -0.97
CA LEU A 5 6.78 16.88 0.22
C LEU A 5 6.84 18.39 0.50
N GLY A 6 6.87 18.77 1.78
CA GLY A 6 6.94 20.18 2.20
C GLY A 6 5.61 20.94 2.19
N TYR A 7 5.72 22.28 2.21
CA TYR A 7 4.61 23.24 2.32
C TYR A 7 3.96 23.55 0.96
N ALA A 8 2.78 24.18 0.96
CA ALA A 8 2.04 24.63 -0.23
C ALA A 8 1.58 23.53 -1.20
N LYS A 9 1.24 22.33 -0.68
CA LYS A 9 0.63 21.23 -1.47
C LYS A 9 -0.58 21.65 -2.33
N PRO A 10 -1.49 22.56 -1.90
CA PRO A 10 -2.60 23.03 -2.73
C PRO A 10 -2.15 23.84 -3.95
N ALA A 11 -1.00 24.52 -3.86
CA ALA A 11 -0.44 25.33 -4.95
C ALA A 11 0.38 24.50 -5.97
N GLY A 12 0.32 23.17 -5.89
CA GLY A 12 1.03 22.27 -6.80
C GLY A 12 2.53 22.09 -6.52
N LEU A 13 3.07 22.82 -5.53
CA LEU A 13 4.48 22.76 -5.15
C LEU A 13 4.83 21.47 -4.40
N GLY A 14 6.11 21.09 -4.48
CA GLY A 14 6.67 19.94 -3.77
C GLY A 14 6.39 18.57 -4.39
N SER A 15 5.91 18.54 -5.65
CA SER A 15 5.62 17.29 -6.35
C SER A 15 6.91 16.54 -6.71
N VAL A 16 7.05 15.31 -6.24
CA VAL A 16 8.22 14.45 -6.48
C VAL A 16 7.80 13.06 -6.94
N GLN A 17 8.64 12.43 -7.75
CA GLN A 17 8.56 11.01 -8.06
C GLN A 17 9.52 10.26 -7.14
N VAL A 18 8.98 9.35 -6.33
CA VAL A 18 9.78 8.40 -5.55
C VAL A 18 9.79 7.06 -6.28
N GLN A 19 10.98 6.54 -6.51
CA GLN A 19 11.22 5.26 -7.17
C GLN A 19 12.35 4.51 -6.47
N LEU A 20 12.11 3.23 -6.19
CA LEU A 20 13.14 2.34 -5.66
C LEU A 20 14.13 1.99 -6.78
N THR A 21 15.40 2.23 -6.52
CA THR A 21 16.51 1.94 -7.44
C THR A 21 17.28 0.68 -7.03
N ALA A 22 17.28 0.31 -5.75
CA ALA A 22 17.85 -0.95 -5.28
C ALA A 22 17.25 -1.36 -3.92
N ILE A 23 17.42 -2.64 -3.58
CA ILE A 23 17.17 -3.24 -2.27
C ILE A 23 18.36 -4.14 -1.93
N GLU A 24 18.81 -4.09 -0.68
CA GLU A 24 19.79 -5.04 -0.13
C GLU A 24 19.15 -5.82 1.01
N LEU A 25 19.27 -7.14 0.93
CA LEU A 25 18.88 -8.05 2.00
C LEU A 25 20.15 -8.56 2.68
N VAL A 26 20.20 -8.44 3.99
CA VAL A 26 21.33 -8.90 4.80
C VAL A 26 20.91 -10.16 5.55
N ASP A 27 21.50 -11.29 5.19
CA ASP A 27 21.43 -12.53 5.95
C ASP A 27 22.59 -12.56 6.96
N TYR A 28 22.25 -12.21 8.21
CA TYR A 28 23.21 -12.19 9.31
C TYR A 28 23.76 -13.57 9.67
N GLN A 29 23.04 -14.66 9.37
CA GLN A 29 23.51 -16.02 9.64
C GLN A 29 24.51 -16.47 8.56
N ALA A 30 24.25 -16.13 7.29
CA ALA A 30 25.15 -16.41 6.18
C ALA A 30 26.40 -15.52 6.16
N ARG A 31 26.34 -14.34 6.79
CA ARG A 31 27.44 -13.36 6.85
C ARG A 31 28.77 -13.92 7.35
N TYR A 32 28.72 -14.89 8.26
CA TYR A 32 29.90 -15.54 8.82
C TYR A 32 30.31 -16.82 8.09
N ARG A 33 29.55 -17.26 7.09
CA ARG A 33 29.75 -18.54 6.36
C ARG A 33 30.04 -18.36 4.87
N ALA A 34 29.65 -17.25 4.26
CA ALA A 34 29.76 -17.02 2.82
C ALA A 34 30.72 -15.85 2.49
N GLY A 35 31.50 -16.01 1.41
CA GLY A 35 32.47 -15.01 0.93
C GLY A 35 31.86 -13.69 0.44
N SER A 36 30.54 -13.62 0.24
CA SER A 36 29.80 -12.41 -0.12
C SER A 36 29.27 -11.60 1.08
N GLY A 37 29.57 -12.01 2.32
CA GLY A 37 29.13 -11.30 3.52
C GLY A 37 27.63 -11.42 3.80
N GLY A 38 26.93 -12.38 3.17
CA GLY A 38 25.49 -12.61 3.37
C GLY A 38 24.60 -11.52 2.77
N ILE A 39 25.12 -10.68 1.88
CA ILE A 39 24.35 -9.59 1.25
C ILE A 39 23.84 -10.04 -0.12
N ILE A 40 22.53 -9.92 -0.32
CA ILE A 40 21.87 -10.10 -1.62
C ILE A 40 21.35 -8.74 -2.06
N ARG A 41 21.80 -8.26 -3.22
CA ARG A 41 21.40 -6.96 -3.78
C ARG A 41 20.53 -7.15 -5.02
N TYR A 42 19.39 -6.49 -5.03
CA TYR A 42 18.52 -6.34 -6.20
C TYR A 42 18.57 -4.89 -6.67
N ALA A 43 18.88 -4.64 -7.94
CA ALA A 43 19.01 -3.31 -8.48
C ALA A 43 18.16 -3.12 -9.74
N ARG A 44 17.64 -1.91 -9.91
CA ARG A 44 16.96 -1.48 -11.12
C ARG A 44 18.00 -1.03 -12.12
N GLU A 45 17.98 -1.62 -13.31
CA GLU A 45 18.83 -1.22 -14.43
C GLU A 45 17.97 -0.95 -15.66
N THR A 46 18.45 -0.09 -16.56
CA THR A 46 17.73 0.28 -17.79
C THR A 46 17.78 -0.79 -18.88
N CYS A 47 18.61 -1.84 -18.69
CA CYS A 47 18.85 -2.91 -19.68
C CYS A 47 18.62 -4.30 -19.05
N GLN A 48 19.32 -5.33 -19.54
CA GLN A 48 19.12 -6.75 -19.18
C GLN A 48 19.47 -7.14 -17.72
N GLY A 49 19.95 -6.20 -16.89
CA GLY A 49 20.35 -6.44 -15.50
C GLY A 49 19.32 -6.07 -14.43
N ASP A 50 18.08 -5.71 -14.79
CA ASP A 50 17.05 -5.37 -13.80
C ASP A 50 16.61 -6.60 -13.01
N THR A 51 17.13 -6.69 -11.78
CA THR A 51 16.81 -7.74 -10.81
C THR A 51 15.78 -7.27 -9.79
N LEU A 52 15.60 -5.95 -9.64
CA LEU A 52 14.67 -5.37 -8.67
C LEU A 52 13.22 -5.50 -9.11
N THR A 53 12.91 -5.20 -10.37
CA THR A 53 11.54 -5.28 -10.89
C THR A 53 10.93 -6.68 -10.76
N PRO A 54 11.58 -7.78 -11.22
CA PRO A 54 11.03 -9.12 -11.05
C PRO A 54 10.94 -9.55 -9.59
N TYR A 55 11.93 -9.18 -8.76
CA TYR A 55 11.88 -9.45 -7.32
C TYR A 55 10.66 -8.79 -6.65
N LEU A 56 10.46 -7.48 -6.89
CA LEU A 56 9.31 -6.75 -6.34
C LEU A 56 8.00 -7.35 -6.83
N ALA A 57 7.89 -7.70 -8.12
CA ALA A 57 6.72 -8.35 -8.69
C ALA A 57 6.39 -9.65 -7.96
N ALA A 58 7.40 -10.51 -7.72
CA ALA A 58 7.23 -11.76 -6.99
C ALA A 58 6.80 -11.55 -5.54
N GLN A 59 7.35 -10.53 -4.86
CA GLN A 59 6.98 -10.23 -3.46
C GLN A 59 5.54 -9.70 -3.31
N ILE A 60 5.04 -8.95 -4.30
CA ILE A 60 3.67 -8.39 -4.26
C ILE A 60 2.61 -9.32 -4.86
N GLU A 61 3.02 -10.31 -5.65
CA GLU A 61 2.12 -11.24 -6.35
C GLU A 61 1.06 -11.84 -5.41
N PRO A 62 1.40 -12.37 -4.21
CA PRO A 62 0.43 -12.99 -3.32
C PRO A 62 -0.67 -12.04 -2.83
N TYR A 63 -0.42 -10.73 -2.87
CA TYR A 63 -1.36 -9.69 -2.42
C TYR A 63 -2.17 -9.08 -3.57
N THR A 64 -1.78 -9.36 -4.81
CA THR A 64 -2.39 -8.77 -6.00
C THR A 64 -3.17 -9.79 -6.82
N SER A 65 -2.64 -11.00 -6.99
CA SER A 65 -3.24 -12.08 -7.79
C SER A 65 -4.14 -13.01 -6.98
N ASN A 66 -3.94 -13.11 -5.66
CA ASN A 66 -4.66 -14.07 -4.85
C ASN A 66 -6.16 -13.73 -4.82
N ALA A 67 -6.92 -14.53 -5.58
CA ALA A 67 -8.36 -14.39 -5.73
C ALA A 67 -9.14 -15.18 -4.69
N THR A 68 -8.51 -16.09 -3.94
CA THR A 68 -9.18 -16.92 -2.92
C THR A 68 -9.14 -16.31 -1.52
N SER A 69 -8.27 -15.31 -1.29
CA SER A 69 -8.21 -14.58 -0.02
C SER A 69 -9.46 -13.71 0.20
N VAL A 70 -10.23 -14.05 1.23
CA VAL A 70 -11.42 -13.29 1.67
C VAL A 70 -11.08 -11.82 1.95
N THR A 71 -9.98 -11.57 2.66
CA THR A 71 -9.53 -10.20 2.98
C THR A 71 -9.24 -9.38 1.72
N LEU A 72 -8.57 -9.96 0.72
CA LEU A 72 -8.27 -9.25 -0.52
C LEU A 72 -9.52 -9.05 -1.37
N GLN A 73 -10.47 -9.99 -1.37
CA GLN A 73 -11.78 -9.80 -2.01
C GLN A 73 -12.55 -8.64 -1.37
N ASP A 74 -12.59 -8.56 -0.04
CA ASP A 74 -13.23 -7.47 0.68
C ASP A 74 -12.57 -6.12 0.39
N LEU A 75 -11.23 -6.06 0.39
CA LEU A 75 -10.52 -4.83 0.02
C LEU A 75 -10.83 -4.40 -1.41
N ARG A 76 -10.79 -5.31 -2.38
CA ARG A 76 -11.17 -5.01 -3.78
C ARG A 76 -12.61 -4.50 -3.87
N ARG A 77 -13.55 -5.10 -3.14
CA ARG A 77 -14.96 -4.66 -3.07
C ARG A 77 -15.10 -3.27 -2.45
N ILE A 78 -14.38 -2.98 -1.38
CA ILE A 78 -14.43 -1.68 -0.69
C ILE A 78 -13.80 -0.57 -1.54
N TRP A 79 -12.68 -0.87 -2.20
CA TRP A 79 -11.86 0.11 -2.93
C TRP A 79 -12.21 0.22 -4.42
N GLN A 80 -13.18 -0.55 -4.92
CA GLN A 80 -13.58 -0.52 -6.32
C GLN A 80 -14.00 0.89 -6.77
N TRP A 81 -13.60 1.25 -7.99
CA TRP A 81 -14.07 2.44 -8.69
C TRP A 81 -14.60 2.03 -10.08
N PRO A 82 -15.81 2.47 -10.50
CA PRO A 82 -16.74 3.30 -9.74
C PRO A 82 -17.31 2.56 -8.51
N PRO A 83 -17.66 3.27 -7.43
CA PRO A 83 -18.21 2.64 -6.24
C PRO A 83 -19.60 2.06 -6.55
N VAL A 84 -19.83 0.80 -6.18
CA VAL A 84 -21.16 0.16 -6.34
C VAL A 84 -22.17 0.69 -5.33
N HIS A 85 -21.69 1.18 -4.18
CA HIS A 85 -22.53 1.76 -3.14
C HIS A 85 -22.16 3.22 -2.91
N THR A 86 -23.18 4.08 -2.77
CA THR A 86 -22.97 5.45 -2.30
C THR A 86 -22.80 5.42 -0.79
N LEU A 87 -21.56 5.29 -0.31
CA LEU A 87 -21.26 5.37 1.11
C LEU A 87 -21.34 6.84 1.57
N ARG A 88 -22.17 7.11 2.57
CA ARG A 88 -22.27 8.42 3.22
C ARG A 88 -22.02 8.26 4.70
N TYR A 89 -21.27 9.19 5.28
CA TYR A 89 -21.24 9.27 6.74
C TYR A 89 -22.63 9.70 7.24
N PRO A 90 -23.14 9.13 8.34
CA PRO A 90 -24.41 9.54 8.97
C PRO A 90 -24.44 11.02 9.33
N THR A 91 -23.24 11.60 9.50
CA THR A 91 -23.00 13.02 9.76
C THR A 91 -23.43 13.95 8.62
N GLN A 92 -23.75 13.43 7.43
CA GLN A 92 -24.36 14.22 6.36
C GLN A 92 -25.82 14.61 6.65
N HIS A 93 -26.51 13.89 7.54
CA HIS A 93 -27.90 14.18 7.92
C HIS A 93 -28.06 14.48 9.42
N ASN A 94 -27.28 13.84 10.29
CA ASN A 94 -27.27 14.15 11.72
C ASN A 94 -25.87 13.93 12.32
N LYS A 95 -25.11 15.02 12.51
CA LYS A 95 -23.77 14.98 13.14
C LYS A 95 -23.81 14.51 14.60
N GLN A 96 -24.94 14.67 15.28
CA GLN A 96 -25.11 14.34 16.70
C GLN A 96 -25.50 12.88 16.94
N TRP A 97 -25.89 12.13 15.89
CA TRP A 97 -26.41 10.77 16.07
C TRP A 97 -25.46 9.85 16.87
N PHE A 98 -24.16 9.92 16.63
CA PHE A 98 -23.17 9.12 17.39
C PHE A 98 -23.01 9.58 18.84
N ALA A 99 -23.20 10.86 19.12
CA ALA A 99 -23.19 11.39 20.49
C ALA A 99 -24.45 10.96 21.26
N GLU A 100 -25.59 10.87 20.58
CA GLU A 100 -26.89 10.47 21.14
C GLU A 100 -27.04 8.95 21.26
N ASN A 101 -26.30 8.18 20.45
CA ASN A 101 -26.40 6.72 20.35
C ASN A 101 -25.04 6.02 20.57
N PRO A 102 -24.31 6.28 21.67
CA PRO A 102 -22.93 5.83 21.85
C PRO A 102 -22.79 4.31 21.99
N THR A 103 -23.85 3.61 22.40
CA THR A 103 -23.88 2.16 22.62
C THR A 103 -24.59 1.40 21.51
N THR A 104 -25.17 2.10 20.52
CA THR A 104 -25.89 1.46 19.42
C THR A 104 -24.90 0.76 18.49
N PRO A 105 -25.11 -0.53 18.15
CA PRO A 105 -24.24 -1.24 17.22
C PRO A 105 -24.10 -0.50 15.89
N ILE A 106 -22.89 -0.41 15.35
CA ILE A 106 -22.58 0.28 14.07
C ILE A 106 -23.45 -0.21 12.90
N ARG A 107 -23.89 -1.47 12.92
CA ARG A 107 -24.80 -2.02 11.89
C ARG A 107 -26.20 -1.40 11.88
N ASN A 108 -26.58 -0.71 12.95
CA ASN A 108 -27.87 -0.04 13.11
C ASN A 108 -27.77 1.47 12.88
N THR A 109 -26.61 1.95 12.42
CA THR A 109 -26.41 3.36 12.09
C THR A 109 -27.17 3.71 10.79
N PRO A 110 -27.93 4.81 10.76
CA PRO A 110 -28.74 5.21 9.60
C PRO A 110 -27.92 5.60 8.37
#